data_AF-A0A2N3GJ96-F1
#
_entry.id   AF-A0A2N3GJ96-F1
#
_cell.length_a   1.000
_cell.length_b   1.000
_cell.length_c   1.000
_cell.angle_alpha   90.00
_cell.angle_beta   90.00
_cell.angle_gamma   90.00
#
_symmetry.space_group_name_H-M   'P 1'
#
loop_
_entity.id
_entity.type
_entity.pdbx_description
1 polymer ?
#
loop_
_entity_poly.entity_id
_entity_poly.type
_entity_poly.pdbx_seq_one_letter_code
_entity_poly.pdbx_strand_id
1 'polypeptide(L)'
;MSSSPAAAVSWDGQNPNLTSCWQSATIAKKKTSHSGKFWVSLIYSTKCRTVWVEVGGDFPYANGASFSGYVKRNSDGKKYNLGSMTSGKWGYSANGSLTWVRWSPMLNDANVSSFASGRFASEAWLTTASY
;
A
#
# COMPACT_ATOMS: atom_id res chain seq x y z
N MET A 1 -20.58 -22.35 -21.23
CA MET A 1 -19.90 -21.03 -21.23
C MET A 1 -19.06 -20.97 -19.96
N SER A 2 -17.76 -21.22 -20.07
CA SER A 2 -16.83 -21.04 -18.95
C SER A 2 -15.77 -20.05 -19.38
N SER A 3 -15.98 -18.77 -19.06
CA SER A 3 -14.94 -17.76 -19.17
C SER A 3 -14.01 -17.93 -17.97
N SER A 4 -12.89 -18.62 -18.17
CA SER A 4 -11.76 -18.53 -17.24
C SER A 4 -11.38 -17.06 -17.05
N PRO A 5 -11.18 -16.55 -15.82
CA PRO A 5 -10.72 -15.18 -15.61
C PRO A 5 -9.21 -15.08 -15.90
N ALA A 6 -8.82 -15.21 -17.17
CA ALA A 6 -7.53 -14.75 -17.69
C ALA A 6 -7.77 -13.36 -18.30
N ALA A 7 -7.16 -12.24 -17.91
CA ALA A 7 -5.91 -12.03 -17.22
C ALA A 7 -6.01 -10.78 -16.31
N ALA A 8 -5.90 -10.97 -15.00
CA ALA A 8 -5.73 -9.90 -14.01
C ALA A 8 -4.24 -9.69 -13.64
N VAL A 9 -3.32 -10.42 -14.25
CA VAL A 9 -1.91 -10.52 -13.80
C VAL A 9 -1.03 -9.38 -14.30
N SER A 10 -1.44 -8.60 -15.29
CA SER A 10 -0.54 -7.67 -16.01
C SER A 10 0.19 -6.68 -15.10
N TRP A 11 -0.48 -6.16 -14.07
CA TRP A 11 0.08 -5.18 -13.14
C TRP A 11 0.59 -5.78 -11.82
N ASP A 12 0.26 -7.05 -11.56
CA ASP A 12 0.66 -7.73 -10.33
C ASP A 12 2.19 -7.72 -10.18
N GLY A 13 2.67 -7.33 -9.01
CA GLY A 13 4.11 -7.35 -8.69
C GLY A 13 4.91 -6.18 -9.27
N GLN A 14 4.28 -5.27 -10.01
CA GLN A 14 4.95 -4.07 -10.52
C GLN A 14 4.98 -2.94 -9.47
N ASN A 15 6.02 -2.09 -9.53
CA ASN A 15 6.12 -0.91 -8.68
C ASN A 15 5.12 0.16 -9.18
N PRO A 16 4.13 0.59 -8.38
CA PRO A 16 3.10 1.51 -8.83
C PRO A 16 3.67 2.86 -9.30
N ASN A 17 4.73 3.37 -8.66
CA ASN A 17 5.35 4.66 -8.98
C ASN A 17 6.09 4.67 -10.34
N LEU A 18 6.43 3.50 -10.89
CA LEU A 18 7.06 3.38 -12.21
C LEU A 18 6.03 3.15 -13.33
N THR A 19 4.74 3.29 -13.03
CA THR A 19 3.65 3.02 -13.98
C THR A 19 2.64 4.17 -14.02
N SER A 20 1.81 4.20 -15.06
CA SER A 20 0.72 5.16 -15.14
C SER A 20 -0.44 4.89 -14.15
N CYS A 21 -0.39 3.78 -13.40
CA CYS A 21 -1.39 3.46 -12.39
C CYS A 21 -1.38 4.47 -11.23
N TRP A 22 -0.20 4.99 -10.88
CA TRP A 22 -0.04 6.02 -9.84
C TRP A 22 -0.85 7.30 -10.11
N GLN A 23 -1.04 7.67 -11.38
CA GLN A 23 -1.70 8.93 -11.76
C GLN A 23 -3.20 8.98 -11.41
N SER A 24 -3.82 7.82 -11.22
CA SER A 24 -5.24 7.69 -10.84
C SER A 24 -5.43 7.09 -9.46
N ALA A 25 -4.34 7.02 -8.69
CA ALA A 25 -4.31 6.39 -7.39
C ALA A 25 -4.97 7.28 -6.33
N THR A 26 -5.84 6.69 -5.51
CA THR A 26 -6.46 7.37 -4.37
C THR A 26 -6.37 6.49 -3.12
N ILE A 27 -6.44 7.12 -1.95
CA ILE A 27 -6.53 6.38 -0.68
C ILE A 27 -7.93 5.80 -0.57
N ALA A 28 -8.06 4.48 -0.74
CA ALA A 28 -9.31 3.76 -0.57
C ALA A 28 -9.66 3.59 0.91
N LYS A 29 -8.66 3.24 1.73
CA LYS A 29 -8.77 3.10 3.19
C LYS A 29 -7.49 3.57 3.86
N LYS A 30 -7.59 4.09 5.07
CA LYS A 30 -6.44 4.50 5.89
C LYS A 30 -6.67 4.16 7.35
N LYS A 31 -5.59 3.77 8.03
CA LYS A 31 -5.54 3.60 9.48
C LYS A 31 -4.28 4.26 10.02
N THR A 32 -4.37 4.82 11.21
CA THR A 32 -3.27 5.55 11.86
C THR A 32 -2.99 4.99 13.25
N SER A 33 -1.77 5.19 13.74
CA SER A 33 -1.39 5.08 15.16
C SER A 33 -0.53 6.26 15.56
N HIS A 34 -0.09 6.30 16.82
CA HIS A 34 0.78 7.35 17.35
C HIS A 34 0.23 8.75 17.10
N SER A 35 -1.04 8.98 17.43
CA SER A 35 -1.72 10.28 17.21
C SER A 35 -1.64 10.78 15.76
N GLY A 36 -1.64 9.84 14.80
CA GLY A 36 -1.56 10.15 13.37
C GLY A 36 -0.15 10.17 12.78
N LYS A 37 0.90 9.97 13.60
CA LYS A 37 2.30 10.02 13.18
C LYS A 37 2.77 8.78 12.42
N PHE A 38 2.05 7.67 12.52
CA PHE A 38 2.21 6.48 11.67
C PHE A 38 0.90 6.17 10.95
N TRP A 39 0.98 5.71 9.71
CA TRP A 39 -0.19 5.27 8.97
C TRP A 39 0.07 4.10 8.03
N VAL A 40 -1.03 3.41 7.73
CA VAL A 40 -1.16 2.38 6.71
C VAL A 40 -2.36 2.75 5.85
N SER A 41 -2.15 2.88 4.56
CA SER A 41 -3.16 3.18 3.56
C SER A 41 -3.27 2.02 2.58
N LEU A 42 -4.49 1.63 2.23
CA LEU A 42 -4.78 0.88 1.03
C LEU A 42 -5.02 1.88 -0.10
N ILE A 43 -4.15 1.88 -1.09
CA ILE A 43 -4.25 2.74 -2.27
C ILE A 43 -4.92 1.95 -3.38
N TYR A 44 -5.81 2.58 -4.14
CA TYR A 44 -6.48 1.98 -5.30
C TYR A 44 -6.29 2.86 -6.54
N SER A 45 -5.92 2.25 -7.67
CA SER A 45 -5.89 2.89 -8.98
C SER A 45 -7.14 2.53 -9.77
N THR A 46 -7.96 3.52 -10.10
CA THR A 46 -9.16 3.30 -10.94
C THR A 46 -8.81 2.93 -12.38
N LYS A 47 -7.70 3.44 -12.91
CA LYS A 47 -7.23 3.16 -14.28
C LYS A 47 -6.74 1.71 -14.42
N CYS A 48 -5.95 1.23 -13.47
CA CYS A 48 -5.35 -0.10 -13.54
C CYS A 48 -6.13 -1.18 -12.80
N ARG A 49 -7.11 -0.78 -11.97
CA ARG A 49 -7.89 -1.65 -11.08
C ARG A 49 -6.99 -2.51 -10.18
N THR A 50 -6.02 -1.84 -9.57
CA THR A 50 -5.02 -2.46 -8.70
C THR A 50 -4.96 -1.72 -7.38
N VAL A 51 -4.63 -2.45 -6.32
CA VAL A 51 -4.33 -1.92 -5.00
C VAL A 51 -2.86 -2.12 -4.62
N TRP A 52 -2.38 -1.33 -3.68
CA TRP A 52 -1.13 -1.56 -2.96
C TRP A 52 -1.23 -0.99 -1.56
N VAL A 53 -0.39 -1.47 -0.65
CA VAL A 53 -0.23 -0.81 0.64
C VAL A 53 0.72 0.37 0.47
N GLU A 54 0.41 1.47 1.14
CA GLU A 54 1.34 2.54 1.45
C GLU A 54 1.46 2.65 2.97
N VAL A 55 2.67 2.66 3.49
CA VAL A 55 2.96 2.95 4.89
C VAL A 55 3.80 4.20 4.98
N GLY A 56 3.56 5.01 6.00
CA GLY A 56 4.40 6.19 6.23
C GLY A 56 4.37 6.67 7.66
N GLY A 57 5.27 7.59 7.95
CA GLY A 57 5.30 8.28 9.23
C GLY A 57 6.05 9.60 9.20
N ASP A 58 5.84 10.41 10.23
CA ASP A 58 6.54 11.68 10.47
C ASP A 58 7.91 11.44 11.11
N PHE A 59 8.89 12.32 10.88
CA PHE A 59 10.16 12.34 11.60
C PHE A 59 9.94 12.66 13.10
N PRO A 60 10.72 12.09 14.04
CA PRO A 60 11.83 11.15 13.84
C PRO A 60 11.41 9.69 13.69
N TYR A 61 10.12 9.36 13.78
CA TYR A 61 9.65 7.99 13.60
C TYR A 61 10.07 7.45 12.22
N ALA A 62 9.99 8.27 11.18
CA ALA A 62 10.51 7.94 9.85
C ALA A 62 12.03 7.64 9.78
N ASN A 63 12.85 8.08 10.75
CA ASN A 63 14.31 8.00 10.67
C ASN A 63 14.83 6.65 11.20
N GLY A 64 15.36 5.82 10.31
CA GLY A 64 15.92 4.50 10.66
C GLY A 64 14.89 3.40 10.96
N ALA A 65 13.60 3.68 10.79
CA ALA A 65 12.56 2.74 11.11
C ALA A 65 12.35 1.64 10.06
N SER A 66 12.30 0.41 10.56
CA SER A 66 11.93 -0.78 9.79
C SER A 66 10.42 -0.83 9.56
N PHE A 67 9.95 -0.07 8.58
CA PHE A 67 8.58 -0.20 8.09
C PHE A 67 8.38 -1.57 7.47
N SER A 68 7.35 -2.28 7.93
CA SER A 68 6.87 -3.52 7.32
C SER A 68 5.42 -3.33 6.90
N GLY A 69 5.04 -3.95 5.79
CA GLY A 69 3.70 -3.80 5.25
C GLY A 69 3.42 -4.85 4.19
N TYR A 70 2.14 -5.09 3.94
CA TYR A 70 1.69 -5.89 2.82
C TYR A 70 0.28 -5.49 2.40
N VAL A 71 -0.02 -5.79 1.14
CA VAL A 71 -1.38 -5.82 0.59
C VAL A 71 -1.77 -7.26 0.37
N LYS A 72 -3.02 -7.63 0.67
CA LYS A 72 -3.54 -8.98 0.49
C LYS A 72 -4.92 -8.94 -0.14
N ARG A 73 -5.12 -9.77 -1.17
CA ARG A 73 -6.40 -10.01 -1.83
C ARG A 73 -7.17 -11.11 -1.10
N ASN A 74 -8.45 -10.88 -0.87
CA ASN A 74 -9.29 -11.78 -0.08
C ASN A 74 -9.70 -13.05 -0.82
N SER A 75 -9.88 -12.98 -2.15
CA SER A 75 -10.41 -14.09 -2.95
C SER A 75 -9.46 -15.28 -3.06
N ASP A 76 -8.15 -15.04 -3.19
CA ASP A 76 -7.14 -16.08 -3.40
C ASP A 76 -5.96 -16.01 -2.40
N GLY A 77 -6.00 -15.04 -1.48
CA GLY A 77 -4.96 -14.85 -0.47
C GLY A 77 -3.64 -14.31 -1.02
N LYS A 78 -3.56 -13.93 -2.30
CA LYS A 78 -2.34 -13.39 -2.91
C LYS A 78 -1.88 -12.15 -2.16
N LYS A 79 -0.58 -12.07 -1.89
CA LYS A 79 0.01 -11.06 -1.01
C LYS A 79 1.29 -10.50 -1.60
N TYR A 80 1.44 -9.18 -1.56
CA TYR A 80 2.71 -8.51 -1.82
C TYR A 80 3.17 -7.72 -0.60
N ASN A 81 4.38 -7.98 -0.14
CA ASN A 81 4.98 -7.28 0.98
C ASN A 81 5.74 -6.03 0.50
N LEU A 82 6.01 -5.10 1.41
CA LEU A 82 7.09 -4.13 1.25
C LEU A 82 8.41 -4.90 1.09
N GLY A 83 9.08 -4.75 -0.04
CA GLY A 83 10.36 -5.41 -0.36
C GLY A 83 11.41 -4.43 -0.85
N SER A 84 12.66 -4.85 -1.04
CA SER A 84 13.77 -3.97 -1.49
C SER A 84 13.50 -3.21 -2.81
N MET A 85 12.55 -3.66 -3.64
CA MET A 85 12.15 -2.99 -4.88
C MET A 85 11.30 -1.71 -4.68
N THR A 86 11.01 -1.36 -3.43
CA THR A 86 10.10 -0.27 -3.09
C THR A 86 10.90 0.85 -2.44
N SER A 87 11.46 1.70 -3.31
CA SER A 87 12.08 2.96 -2.95
C SER A 87 11.10 3.75 -2.10
N GLY A 88 11.48 4.11 -0.87
CA GLY A 88 10.70 5.08 -0.14
C GLY A 88 11.00 6.49 -0.61
N LYS A 89 10.15 7.44 -0.25
CA LYS A 89 10.33 8.86 -0.56
C LYS A 89 10.22 9.70 0.70
N TRP A 90 11.14 10.65 0.84
CA TRP A 90 11.02 11.76 1.78
C TRP A 90 10.07 12.81 1.19
N GLY A 91 9.17 13.32 2.02
CA GLY A 91 8.27 14.40 1.69
C GLY A 91 7.97 15.25 2.92
N TYR A 92 7.03 16.17 2.79
CA TYR A 92 6.50 16.95 3.91
C TYR A 92 4.99 16.72 3.99
N SER A 93 4.50 16.46 5.19
CA SER A 93 3.06 16.45 5.47
C SER A 93 2.48 17.87 5.42
N ALA A 94 1.15 17.98 5.41
CA ALA A 94 0.45 19.27 5.40
C ALA A 94 0.76 20.18 6.62
N ASN A 95 1.23 19.60 7.73
CA ASN A 95 1.65 20.34 8.92
C ASN A 95 3.16 20.69 8.93
N GLY A 96 3.86 20.48 7.80
CA GLY A 96 5.29 20.77 7.66
C GLY A 96 6.22 19.73 8.28
N SER A 97 5.72 18.60 8.78
CA SER A 97 6.59 17.53 9.29
C SER A 97 7.25 16.79 8.14
N LEU A 98 8.55 16.52 8.26
CA LEU A 98 9.25 15.64 7.32
C LEU A 98 8.65 14.23 7.43
N THR A 99 8.29 13.60 6.31
CA THR A 99 7.65 12.28 6.27
C THR A 99 8.42 11.32 5.37
N TRP A 100 8.43 10.04 5.74
CA TRP A 100 8.91 8.96 4.88
C TRP A 100 7.76 8.03 4.55
N VAL A 101 7.66 7.65 3.28
CA VAL A 101 6.60 6.78 2.77
C VAL A 101 7.20 5.64 1.96
N ARG A 102 6.64 4.44 2.08
CA ARG A 102 6.94 3.26 1.27
C ARG A 102 5.66 2.58 0.82
N TRP A 103 5.69 1.93 -0.32
CA TRP A 103 4.54 1.21 -0.88
C TRP A 103 4.92 -0.21 -1.29
N SER A 104 3.96 -1.12 -1.38
CA SER A 104 4.22 -2.47 -1.93
C SER A 104 4.16 -2.45 -3.46
N PRO A 105 4.56 -3.54 -4.13
CA PRO A 105 4.09 -3.81 -5.48
C PRO A 105 2.56 -3.82 -5.57
N MET A 106 2.06 -3.57 -6.79
CA MET A 106 0.64 -3.60 -7.12
C MET A 106 0.07 -5.01 -7.07
N LEU A 107 -1.19 -5.11 -6.66
CA LEU A 107 -2.02 -6.30 -6.65
C LEU A 107 -3.33 -5.99 -7.38
N ASN A 108 -3.74 -6.82 -8.33
CA ASN A 108 -4.97 -6.62 -9.06
C ASN A 108 -6.17 -6.89 -8.15
N ASP A 109 -7.10 -5.94 -8.16
CA ASP A 109 -8.30 -5.90 -7.33
C ASP A 109 -9.58 -5.78 -8.16
N ALA A 110 -9.53 -6.12 -9.45
CA ALA A 110 -10.69 -6.07 -10.33
C ALA A 110 -11.76 -7.07 -9.87
N ASN A 111 -12.90 -6.54 -9.41
CA ASN A 111 -14.08 -7.28 -8.95
C ASN A 111 -13.84 -8.20 -7.75
N VAL A 112 -12.86 -7.86 -6.92
CA VAL A 112 -12.52 -8.58 -5.68
C VAL A 112 -12.27 -7.55 -4.58
N SER A 113 -12.05 -8.01 -3.35
CA SER A 113 -11.70 -7.13 -2.24
C SER A 113 -10.30 -7.40 -1.72
N SER A 114 -9.68 -6.37 -1.18
CA SER A 114 -8.33 -6.42 -0.61
C SER A 114 -8.21 -5.57 0.64
N PHE A 115 -7.21 -5.87 1.47
CA PHE A 115 -6.85 -5.03 2.62
C PHE A 115 -5.34 -4.77 2.67
N ALA A 116 -4.95 -3.72 3.39
CA ALA A 116 -3.58 -3.39 3.67
C ALA A 116 -3.27 -3.57 5.16
N SER A 117 -2.08 -4.08 5.44
CA SER A 117 -1.54 -4.14 6.79
C SER A 117 -0.14 -3.54 6.82
N GLY A 118 0.21 -2.87 7.91
CA GLY A 118 1.54 -2.32 8.13
C GLY A 118 1.86 -2.22 9.59
N ARG A 119 3.15 -2.14 9.90
CA ARG A 119 3.64 -1.88 11.24
C ARG A 119 4.91 -1.05 11.19
N PHE A 120 5.13 -0.37 12.30
CA PHE A 120 6.34 0.36 12.61
C PHE A 120 7.18 -0.46 13.58
N ALA A 121 8.46 -0.70 13.27
CA ALA A 121 9.37 -1.42 14.15
C ALA A 121 8.75 -2.72 14.73
N SER A 122 8.79 -2.89 16.06
CA SER A 122 8.21 -4.04 16.78
C SER A 122 6.75 -3.85 17.21
N GLU A 123 6.05 -2.85 16.68
CA GLU A 123 4.66 -2.59 17.04
C GLU A 123 3.67 -3.63 16.49
N ALA A 124 2.47 -3.60 17.06
CA ALA A 124 1.33 -4.34 16.57
C ALA A 124 0.97 -3.92 15.13
N TRP A 125 0.44 -4.87 14.36
CA TRP A 125 0.00 -4.61 13.00
C TRP A 125 -1.24 -3.72 12.96
N LEU A 126 -1.14 -2.61 12.23
CA LEU A 126 -2.28 -1.83 11.80
C LEU A 126 -2.83 -2.43 10.51
N THR A 127 -4.10 -2.84 10.54
CA THR A 127 -4.80 -3.40 9.37
C THR A 127 -6.00 -2.52 9.01
N THR A 128 -6.13 -2.18 7.73
CA THR A 128 -7.29 -1.46 7.18
C THR A 128 -8.49 -2.40 7.08
N ALA A 129 -9.69 -1.83 6.96
CA ALA A 129 -10.82 -2.60 6.45
C ALA A 129 -10.58 -3.01 4.99
N SER A 130 -11.33 -3.99 4.51
CA SER A 130 -11.35 -4.34 3.08
C SER A 130 -11.99 -3.22 2.25
N TYR A 131 -11.48 -3.04 1.04
CA TYR A 131 -12.10 -2.24 -0.03
C TYR A 131 -12.89 -3.15 -0.96
#